data_AF-A0A9L0S2S6-F1
#
_entry.id   AF-A0A9L0S2S6-F1
#
_cell.length_a   1.000
_cell.length_b   1.000
_cell.length_c   1.000
_cell.angle_alpha   90.00
_cell.angle_beta   90.00
_cell.angle_gamma   90.00
#
_symmetry.space_group_name_H-M   'P 1'
#
loop_
_entity.id
_entity.type
_entity.pdbx_description
1 polymer ?
#
loop_
_entity_poly.entity_id
_entity_poly.type
_entity_poly.pdbx_seq_one_letter_code
_entity_poly.pdbx_strand_id
1 'polypeptide(L)'
;MAVCARLCGVGPSRGCRRRQQRRGPAETAAADSEPDTDPEEECIEAGAAALSGAGGGRSAGPSPPPRCSLLELPPELLVEIFASLPGTDLPSLAQVCTKFRRILHTDTIWRRRCREEYGVCENLRKLEITGVSCRDVYAKLLHRYRHILGLWQPDIGPYGGLLNVVEFRTWLREEWGRTLEDIFHEHMQELILMKFIYTSQYDNCLTYRRIYLPPSHPDDLIRPGLFKGTYGSHGLEIVMLSFHGKHARGTKITGDPNIPAGQQTVEIDLMHRIQLPDVENLRNFNELSRIVLEVREQVRQEQQQQEDGPEDAEGCSRQSPQEPQRGPAQPTVEPPAEKGSEPGDGGAAAAAEQPVESGQGQPFVLPLGVSSRNEDYPRTCRMCFYGTGLIAGHGFTSPERTPGVFILFDEDRFGFIWLELKSFSLYSRVQATFRNADAPSPQAFEEMLKNIQSLTS
;
A
#
# COMPACT_ATOMS: atom_id res chain seq x y z
N MET A 1 -7.66 27.08 14.55
CA MET A 1 -8.04 28.39 14.00
C MET A 1 -7.11 28.72 12.85
N ALA A 2 -7.62 28.80 11.63
CA ALA A 2 -6.83 29.14 10.45
C ALA A 2 -6.61 30.65 10.39
N VAL A 3 -5.35 31.09 10.45
CA VAL A 3 -4.98 32.48 10.17
C VAL A 3 -4.36 32.51 8.78
N CYS A 4 -5.15 33.03 7.85
CA CYS A 4 -4.79 33.36 6.48
C CYS A 4 -3.94 34.64 6.51
N ALA A 5 -2.65 34.55 6.16
CA ALA A 5 -1.82 35.72 5.94
C ALA A 5 -1.80 36.07 4.44
N ARG A 6 -2.65 37.03 4.05
CA ARG A 6 -2.52 37.75 2.77
C ARG A 6 -1.35 38.72 2.88
N LEU A 7 -0.39 38.64 1.97
CA LEU A 7 0.59 39.70 1.76
C LEU A 7 0.18 40.57 0.57
N CYS A 8 0.03 41.86 0.88
CA CYS A 8 -0.33 42.95 -0.01
C CYS A 8 0.73 43.18 -1.09
N GLY A 9 0.26 43.66 -2.25
CA GLY A 9 1.10 44.03 -3.39
C GLY A 9 1.96 45.27 -3.15
N VAL A 10 3.06 45.34 -3.90
CA VAL A 10 3.87 46.54 -4.08
C VAL A 10 4.16 46.69 -5.57
N GLY A 11 3.94 47.91 -6.09
CA GLY A 11 3.98 48.28 -7.50
C GLY A 11 5.37 48.35 -8.15
N PRO A 12 5.45 48.88 -9.39
CA PRO A 12 6.51 48.57 -10.35
C PRO A 12 7.76 49.44 -10.18
N SER A 13 8.93 48.81 -10.20
CA SER A 13 10.22 49.51 -10.23
C SER A 13 10.85 49.49 -11.62
N ARG A 14 11.31 50.66 -12.01
CA ARG A 14 11.77 51.12 -13.31
C ARG A 14 13.06 50.43 -13.79
N GLY A 15 13.04 50.04 -15.08
CA GLY A 15 14.01 50.46 -16.09
C GLY A 15 15.46 49.93 -16.02
N CYS A 16 15.84 49.12 -17.03
CA CYS A 16 17.21 49.14 -17.54
C CYS A 16 17.27 48.79 -19.04
N ARG A 17 17.57 49.85 -19.81
CA ARG A 17 18.15 50.02 -21.15
C ARG A 17 18.19 48.83 -22.13
N ARG A 18 17.45 49.04 -23.23
CA ARG A 18 17.73 48.59 -24.60
C ARG A 18 19.21 48.77 -24.98
N ARG A 19 19.78 47.77 -25.65
CA ARG A 19 20.89 47.94 -26.60
C ARG A 19 20.46 47.36 -27.96
N GLN A 20 20.29 48.26 -28.92
CA GLN A 20 20.05 47.98 -30.33
C GLN A 20 21.33 47.49 -31.02
N GLN A 21 21.24 46.39 -31.76
CA GLN A 21 22.07 46.04 -32.94
C GLN A 21 21.24 45.02 -33.74
N ARG A 22 21.14 44.99 -35.07
CA ARG A 22 21.38 45.91 -36.18
C ARG A 22 20.56 45.27 -37.33
N ARG A 23 19.90 46.09 -38.15
CA ARG A 23 19.05 45.66 -39.29
C ARG A 23 19.90 45.40 -40.54
N GLY A 24 19.51 44.37 -41.31
CA GLY A 24 19.46 44.36 -42.78
C GLY A 24 20.20 43.22 -43.49
N PRO A 25 19.82 42.84 -44.74
CA PRO A 25 18.57 43.09 -45.47
C PRO A 25 17.91 41.80 -46.02
N ALA A 26 16.73 41.99 -46.64
CA ALA A 26 15.89 40.98 -47.26
C ALA A 26 16.37 40.59 -48.67
N GLU A 27 16.11 39.34 -49.06
CA GLU A 27 15.97 38.93 -50.46
C GLU A 27 14.68 38.12 -50.65
N THR A 28 14.03 38.42 -51.76
CA THR A 28 12.74 37.96 -52.26
C THR A 28 12.93 36.94 -53.38
N ALA A 29 12.20 35.82 -53.33
CA ALA A 29 11.76 35.04 -54.51
C ALA A 29 10.76 33.99 -54.00
N ALA A 30 9.46 34.14 -54.26
CA ALA A 30 8.73 33.68 -55.45
C ALA A 30 8.08 32.31 -55.19
N ALA A 31 6.77 32.30 -55.37
CA ALA A 31 5.86 31.17 -55.23
C ALA A 31 6.12 30.11 -56.31
N ASP A 32 5.84 28.84 -56.00
CA ASP A 32 5.26 27.91 -56.96
C ASP A 32 4.46 26.82 -56.23
N SER A 33 3.41 26.41 -56.93
CA SER A 33 2.24 25.69 -56.40
C SER A 33 2.38 24.17 -56.60
N GLU A 34 1.79 23.42 -55.65
CA GLU A 34 1.38 22.00 -55.66
C GLU A 34 0.66 21.58 -56.98
N PRO A 35 0.41 20.27 -57.31
CA PRO A 35 0.37 19.09 -56.41
C PRO A 35 0.96 17.77 -56.97
N ASP A 36 1.24 16.82 -56.07
CA ASP A 36 1.55 15.42 -56.37
C ASP A 36 0.28 14.63 -56.75
N THR A 37 0.33 13.99 -57.92
CA THR A 37 -0.68 13.09 -58.51
C THR A 37 -0.68 11.69 -57.89
N ASP A 38 -1.85 11.25 -57.41
CA ASP A 38 -2.21 9.83 -57.28
C ASP A 38 -2.35 9.19 -58.67
N PRO A 39 -1.90 7.95 -58.89
CA PRO A 39 -2.40 7.14 -60.00
C PRO A 39 -3.56 6.25 -59.54
N GLU A 40 -4.68 6.45 -60.21
CA GLU A 40 -5.90 5.64 -60.20
C GLU A 40 -5.60 4.20 -60.66
N GLU A 41 -6.16 3.21 -59.95
CA GLU A 41 -6.26 1.82 -60.45
C GLU A 41 -7.43 1.72 -61.43
N GLU A 42 -7.11 1.48 -62.71
CA GLU A 42 -8.09 1.16 -63.75
C GLU A 42 -8.33 -0.35 -63.87
N CYS A 43 -9.55 -0.64 -64.33
CA CYS A 43 -10.27 -1.91 -64.36
C CYS A 43 -9.78 -2.96 -65.38
N ILE A 44 -10.07 -4.22 -65.03
CA ILE A 44 -10.53 -5.35 -65.89
C ILE A 44 -9.57 -5.85 -66.99
N GLU A 45 -9.12 -7.11 -66.83
CA GLU A 45 -9.21 -8.08 -67.93
C GLU A 45 -9.45 -9.51 -67.40
N ALA A 46 -10.50 -10.12 -67.94
CA ALA A 46 -10.84 -11.52 -67.80
C ALA A 46 -10.27 -12.29 -69.00
N GLY A 47 -9.77 -13.51 -68.77
CA GLY A 47 -9.69 -14.52 -69.83
C GLY A 47 -8.37 -15.29 -69.91
N ALA A 48 -8.32 -16.44 -69.25
CA ALA A 48 -7.47 -17.55 -69.70
C ALA A 48 -8.20 -18.87 -69.42
N ALA A 49 -9.01 -19.29 -70.40
CA ALA A 49 -9.49 -20.66 -70.50
C ALA A 49 -8.34 -21.55 -70.97
N ALA A 50 -7.91 -22.49 -70.13
CA ALA A 50 -7.08 -23.62 -70.53
C ALA A 50 -7.85 -24.92 -70.26
N LEU A 51 -8.26 -25.55 -71.35
CA LEU A 51 -8.82 -26.90 -71.41
C LEU A 51 -7.70 -27.95 -71.25
N SER A 52 -7.87 -28.90 -70.34
CA SER A 52 -7.40 -30.30 -70.36
C SER A 52 -7.59 -30.88 -68.94
N GLY A 53 -8.15 -32.05 -68.66
CA GLY A 53 -8.72 -33.14 -69.42
C GLY A 53 -9.34 -34.12 -68.39
N ALA A 54 -10.32 -34.91 -68.81
CA ALA A 54 -11.05 -35.83 -67.95
C ALA A 54 -10.20 -37.03 -67.49
N GLY A 55 -10.44 -37.50 -66.26
CA GLY A 55 -10.28 -38.92 -65.90
C GLY A 55 -9.70 -39.21 -64.52
N GLY A 56 -10.52 -39.82 -63.65
CA GLY A 56 -10.03 -40.67 -62.56
C GLY A 56 -10.52 -40.29 -61.16
N GLY A 57 -11.67 -40.86 -60.77
CA GLY A 57 -12.20 -40.74 -59.41
C GLY A 57 -11.23 -41.30 -58.36
N ARG A 58 -11.02 -40.50 -57.31
CA ARG A 58 -10.51 -40.95 -56.01
C ARG A 58 -11.29 -40.26 -54.91
N SER A 59 -11.78 -41.06 -53.97
CA SER A 59 -12.61 -40.69 -52.83
C SER A 59 -12.17 -39.39 -52.15
N ALA A 60 -13.11 -38.44 -52.06
CA ALA A 60 -12.98 -37.31 -51.16
C ALA A 60 -13.03 -37.82 -49.71
N GLY A 61 -11.89 -37.85 -49.04
CA GLY A 61 -11.87 -37.84 -47.57
C GLY A 61 -12.52 -36.55 -47.05
N PRO A 62 -13.00 -36.51 -45.80
CA PRO A 62 -13.56 -35.29 -45.23
C PRO A 62 -12.51 -34.18 -45.32
N SER A 63 -12.86 -33.07 -45.98
CA SER A 63 -12.02 -31.87 -46.03
C SER A 63 -11.66 -31.46 -44.60
N PRO A 64 -10.38 -31.14 -44.30
CA PRO A 64 -10.01 -30.61 -43.00
C PRO A 64 -10.89 -29.38 -42.69
N PRO A 65 -11.29 -29.15 -41.43
CA PRO A 65 -12.09 -27.98 -41.09
C PRO A 65 -11.36 -26.73 -41.61
N PRO A 66 -12.09 -25.73 -42.14
CA PRO A 66 -11.46 -24.51 -42.65
C PRO A 66 -10.58 -23.95 -41.55
N ARG A 67 -9.28 -23.81 -41.84
CA ARG A 67 -8.32 -23.23 -40.90
C ARG A 67 -8.58 -21.73 -40.86
N CYS A 68 -9.46 -21.29 -39.97
CA CYS A 68 -9.67 -19.86 -39.76
C CYS A 68 -8.40 -19.23 -39.21
N SER A 69 -7.83 -18.30 -39.97
CA SER A 69 -6.72 -17.45 -39.51
C SER A 69 -7.25 -16.36 -38.60
N LEU A 70 -6.44 -15.90 -37.62
CA LEU A 70 -6.80 -14.74 -36.78
C LEU A 70 -7.14 -13.50 -37.63
N LEU A 71 -6.49 -13.35 -38.79
CA LEU A 71 -6.75 -12.25 -39.73
C LEU A 71 -8.13 -12.33 -40.40
N GLU A 72 -8.76 -13.49 -40.42
CA GLU A 72 -10.09 -13.70 -41.04
C GLU A 72 -11.23 -13.38 -40.08
N LEU A 73 -10.94 -13.15 -38.80
CA LEU A 73 -11.96 -12.76 -37.84
C LEU A 73 -12.58 -11.39 -38.17
N PRO A 74 -13.90 -11.23 -37.89
CA PRO A 74 -14.57 -9.93 -37.89
C PRO A 74 -13.84 -8.90 -37.00
N PRO A 75 -13.80 -7.61 -37.40
CA PRO A 75 -13.15 -6.56 -36.62
C PRO A 75 -13.65 -6.46 -35.17
N GLU A 76 -14.93 -6.74 -34.91
CA GLU A 76 -15.55 -6.66 -33.60
C GLU A 76 -14.96 -7.70 -32.64
N LEU A 77 -14.76 -8.93 -33.12
CA LEU A 77 -14.11 -9.99 -32.34
C LEU A 77 -12.63 -9.68 -32.10
N LEU A 78 -11.94 -9.07 -33.08
CA LEU A 78 -10.57 -8.62 -32.91
C LEU A 78 -10.46 -7.49 -31.90
N VAL A 79 -11.39 -6.53 -31.90
CA VAL A 79 -11.47 -5.48 -30.87
C VAL A 79 -11.68 -6.09 -29.50
N GLU A 80 -12.57 -7.08 -29.35
CA GLU A 80 -12.82 -7.75 -28.08
C GLU A 80 -11.57 -8.49 -27.57
N ILE A 81 -10.91 -9.26 -28.44
CA ILE A 81 -9.66 -9.96 -28.13
C ILE A 81 -8.58 -8.95 -27.73
N PHE A 82 -8.31 -7.93 -28.55
CA PHE A 82 -7.27 -6.94 -28.26
C PHE A 82 -7.59 -6.12 -27.00
N ALA A 83 -8.86 -5.81 -26.77
CA ALA A 83 -9.29 -5.12 -25.57
C ALA A 83 -9.20 -5.97 -24.30
N SER A 84 -8.89 -7.27 -24.39
CA SER A 84 -8.60 -8.14 -23.23
C SER A 84 -7.10 -8.25 -22.91
N LEU A 85 -6.21 -7.82 -23.82
CA LEU A 85 -4.77 -7.91 -23.63
C LEU A 85 -4.24 -6.74 -22.79
N PRO A 86 -3.10 -6.90 -22.09
CA PRO A 86 -2.36 -5.78 -21.51
C PRO A 86 -2.06 -4.71 -22.55
N GLY A 87 -2.20 -3.43 -22.18
CA GLY A 87 -1.92 -2.31 -23.07
C GLY A 87 -0.45 -2.26 -23.55
N THR A 88 0.45 -2.93 -22.84
CA THR A 88 1.87 -3.12 -23.21
C THR A 88 2.09 -4.04 -24.41
N ASP A 89 1.13 -4.93 -24.72
CA ASP A 89 1.26 -5.89 -25.82
C ASP A 89 0.68 -5.34 -27.13
N LEU A 90 -0.19 -4.32 -27.04
CA LEU A 90 -0.84 -3.69 -28.17
C LEU A 90 0.14 -3.04 -29.17
N PRO A 91 1.25 -2.38 -28.76
CA PRO A 91 2.25 -1.87 -29.70
C PRO A 91 2.89 -2.96 -30.57
N SER A 92 3.08 -4.17 -30.04
CA SER A 92 3.61 -5.31 -30.80
C SER A 92 2.58 -5.78 -31.83
N LEU A 93 1.30 -5.91 -31.42
CA LEU A 93 0.20 -6.26 -32.34
C LEU A 93 0.01 -5.22 -33.45
N ALA A 94 0.19 -3.93 -33.15
CA ALA A 94 0.08 -2.85 -34.14
C ALA A 94 1.16 -2.94 -35.23
N GLN A 95 2.26 -3.64 -34.98
CA GLN A 95 3.35 -3.83 -35.94
C GLN A 95 3.19 -5.11 -36.80
N VAL A 96 2.24 -5.98 -36.47
CA VAL A 96 2.05 -7.26 -37.18
C VAL A 96 1.53 -7.05 -38.61
N CYS A 97 0.51 -6.23 -38.81
CA CYS A 97 -0.05 -5.95 -40.13
C CYS A 97 -0.89 -4.66 -40.16
N THR A 98 -1.24 -4.19 -41.36
CA THR A 98 -2.07 -3.00 -41.58
C THR A 98 -3.47 -3.12 -40.96
N LYS A 99 -4.09 -4.31 -41.03
CA LYS A 99 -5.41 -4.58 -40.43
C LYS A 99 -5.37 -4.37 -38.91
N PHE A 100 -4.36 -4.91 -38.22
CA PHE A 100 -4.24 -4.77 -36.77
C PHE A 100 -3.90 -3.35 -36.35
N ARG A 101 -3.00 -2.67 -37.08
CA ARG A 101 -2.70 -1.25 -36.85
C ARG A 101 -3.96 -0.39 -36.91
N ARG A 102 -4.83 -0.61 -37.90
CA ARG A 102 -6.10 0.11 -38.06
C ARG A 102 -7.08 -0.20 -36.94
N ILE A 103 -7.23 -1.48 -36.57
CA ILE A 103 -8.12 -1.88 -35.47
C ILE A 103 -7.66 -1.28 -34.13
N LEU A 104 -6.36 -1.25 -33.87
CA LEU A 104 -5.79 -0.68 -32.65
C LEU A 104 -5.85 0.85 -32.59
N HIS A 105 -6.34 1.53 -33.63
CA HIS A 105 -6.73 2.93 -33.54
C HIS A 105 -8.10 3.13 -32.86
N THR A 106 -8.84 2.04 -32.59
CA THR A 106 -10.15 2.11 -31.92
C THR A 106 -9.97 2.50 -30.45
N ASP A 107 -10.51 3.66 -30.08
CA ASP A 107 -10.30 4.27 -28.76
C ASP A 107 -10.94 3.48 -27.60
N THR A 108 -12.00 2.70 -27.88
CA THR A 108 -12.66 1.86 -26.86
C THR A 108 -11.73 0.80 -26.27
N ILE A 109 -10.77 0.30 -27.05
CA ILE A 109 -9.71 -0.61 -26.59
C ILE A 109 -8.88 0.11 -25.51
N TRP A 110 -8.33 1.28 -25.85
CA TRP A 110 -7.46 2.05 -24.97
C TRP A 110 -8.19 2.58 -23.73
N ARG A 111 -9.45 2.98 -23.87
CA ARG A 111 -10.29 3.36 -22.73
C ARG A 111 -10.43 2.22 -21.73
N ARG A 112 -10.64 1.00 -22.23
CA ARG A 112 -10.71 -0.19 -21.38
C ARG A 112 -9.38 -0.42 -20.66
N ARG A 113 -8.24 -0.28 -21.35
CA ARG A 113 -6.89 -0.40 -20.75
C ARG A 113 -6.65 0.65 -19.66
N CYS A 114 -6.92 1.93 -19.93
CA CYS A 114 -6.80 3.01 -18.93
C CYS A 114 -7.62 2.73 -17.67
N ARG A 115 -8.83 2.19 -17.83
CA ARG A 115 -9.71 1.86 -16.71
C ARG A 115 -9.25 0.63 -15.94
N GLU A 116 -8.91 -0.45 -16.63
CA GLU A 116 -8.57 -1.73 -15.98
C GLU A 116 -7.17 -1.72 -15.35
N GLU A 117 -6.20 -1.04 -15.97
CA GLU A 117 -4.81 -1.06 -15.49
C GLU A 117 -4.49 0.11 -14.55
N TYR A 118 -5.19 1.24 -14.70
CA TYR A 118 -4.91 2.46 -13.94
C TYR A 118 -6.11 3.02 -13.17
N GLY A 119 -7.28 2.38 -13.25
CA GLY A 119 -8.49 2.85 -12.57
C GLY A 119 -9.08 4.16 -13.14
N VAL A 120 -8.62 4.59 -14.32
CA VAL A 120 -9.00 5.88 -14.91
C VAL A 120 -10.23 5.72 -15.79
N CYS A 121 -11.35 6.29 -15.36
CA CYS A 121 -12.54 6.39 -16.19
C CYS A 121 -12.63 7.78 -16.82
N GLU A 122 -12.38 7.85 -18.12
CA GLU A 122 -12.43 9.10 -18.88
C GLU A 122 -13.86 9.56 -19.17
N ASN A 123 -14.12 10.86 -19.01
CA ASN A 123 -15.37 11.45 -19.47
C ASN A 123 -15.29 11.64 -20.99
N LEU A 124 -16.14 10.91 -21.71
CA LEU A 124 -16.26 10.95 -23.17
C LEU A 124 -16.38 12.36 -23.76
N ARG A 125 -17.19 13.21 -23.13
CA ARG A 125 -17.38 14.60 -23.58
C ARG A 125 -16.12 15.44 -23.43
N LYS A 126 -15.26 15.10 -22.47
CA LYS A 126 -14.01 15.79 -22.19
C LYS A 126 -12.92 15.43 -23.21
N LEU A 127 -12.86 14.17 -23.65
CA LEU A 127 -11.93 13.74 -24.71
C LEU A 127 -12.31 14.37 -26.06
N GLU A 128 -13.61 14.47 -26.35
CA GLU A 128 -14.12 15.04 -27.59
C GLU A 128 -13.85 16.55 -27.73
N ILE A 129 -14.00 17.31 -26.64
CA ILE A 129 -13.69 18.76 -26.61
C ILE A 129 -12.20 19.05 -26.84
N THR A 130 -11.33 18.08 -26.54
CA THR A 130 -9.88 18.31 -26.40
C THR A 130 -9.06 17.71 -27.53
N GLY A 131 -9.70 16.88 -28.36
CA GLY A 131 -9.02 16.15 -29.43
C GLY A 131 -8.01 15.11 -28.92
N VAL A 132 -8.01 14.80 -27.62
CA VAL A 132 -7.09 13.82 -27.01
C VAL A 132 -7.75 12.45 -26.99
N SER A 133 -7.05 11.43 -27.51
CA SER A 133 -7.53 10.05 -27.46
C SER A 133 -7.14 9.33 -26.15
N CYS A 134 -7.86 8.29 -25.74
CA CYS A 134 -7.44 7.40 -24.66
C CYS A 134 -6.10 6.71 -24.99
N ARG A 135 -5.79 6.50 -26.28
CA ARG A 135 -4.47 6.02 -26.72
C ARG A 135 -3.35 6.98 -26.33
N ASP A 136 -3.56 8.28 -26.53
CA ASP A 136 -2.59 9.31 -26.13
C ASP A 136 -2.43 9.36 -24.61
N VAL A 137 -3.53 9.34 -23.86
CA VAL A 137 -3.51 9.30 -22.40
C VAL A 137 -2.73 8.08 -21.89
N TYR A 138 -2.98 6.90 -22.47
CA TYR A 138 -2.26 5.68 -22.09
C TYR A 138 -0.76 5.81 -22.38
N ALA A 139 -0.37 6.15 -23.61
CA ALA A 139 1.01 6.11 -24.04
C ALA A 139 1.87 7.27 -23.47
N LYS A 140 1.32 8.49 -23.46
CA LYS A 140 2.08 9.72 -23.14
C LYS A 140 2.01 10.09 -21.65
N LEU A 141 1.00 9.60 -20.93
CA LEU A 141 0.81 9.94 -19.51
C LEU A 141 0.88 8.68 -18.63
N LEU A 142 -0.08 7.78 -18.73
CA LEU A 142 -0.23 6.68 -17.76
C LEU A 142 0.97 5.73 -17.80
N HIS A 143 1.27 5.17 -18.96
CA HIS A 143 2.40 4.26 -19.12
C HIS A 143 3.73 4.99 -18.90
N ARG A 144 3.88 6.23 -19.39
CA ARG A 144 5.12 7.01 -19.24
C ARG A 144 5.46 7.30 -17.77
N TYR A 145 4.48 7.70 -16.97
CA TYR A 145 4.67 8.10 -15.56
C TYR A 145 4.23 7.03 -14.56
N ARG A 146 4.00 5.78 -15.00
CA ARG A 146 3.55 4.67 -14.13
C ARG A 146 4.42 4.47 -12.90
N HIS A 147 5.73 4.71 -13.03
CA HIS A 147 6.72 4.46 -11.98
C HIS A 147 6.68 5.46 -10.84
N ILE A 148 6.03 6.62 -11.00
CA ILE A 148 5.89 7.64 -9.95
C ILE A 148 4.54 7.57 -9.22
N LEU A 149 3.61 6.73 -9.68
CA LEU A 149 2.32 6.54 -9.02
C LEU A 149 2.50 5.76 -7.71
N GLY A 150 1.71 6.11 -6.70
CA GLY A 150 1.67 5.44 -5.39
C GLY A 150 2.14 6.29 -4.23
N LEU A 151 2.48 5.60 -3.14
CA LEU A 151 2.83 6.20 -1.86
C LEU A 151 4.35 6.32 -1.69
N TRP A 152 4.79 7.46 -1.15
CA TRP A 152 6.19 7.83 -1.08
C TRP A 152 6.53 8.52 0.24
N GLN A 153 7.74 8.28 0.72
CA GLN A 153 8.37 9.01 1.81
C GLN A 153 9.50 9.87 1.22
N PRO A 154 9.49 11.20 1.41
CA PRO A 154 10.60 12.05 1.00
C PRO A 154 11.81 11.85 1.92
N ASP A 155 13.00 11.93 1.34
CA ASP A 155 14.28 11.91 2.05
C ASP A 155 14.59 13.33 2.58
N ILE A 156 14.12 13.62 3.80
CA ILE A 156 14.28 14.91 4.49
C ILE A 156 15.00 14.67 5.82
N GLY A 157 16.21 14.11 5.76
CA GLY A 157 16.98 13.76 6.95
C GLY A 157 16.15 12.92 7.94
N PRO A 158 16.11 13.26 9.23
CA PRO A 158 15.38 12.47 10.22
C PRO A 158 13.86 12.65 10.15
N TYR A 159 13.35 13.65 9.41
CA TYR A 159 11.95 14.05 9.48
C TYR A 159 11.03 13.22 8.59
N GLY A 160 11.51 12.75 7.44
CA GLY A 160 10.69 12.03 6.46
C GLY A 160 9.49 12.84 5.98
N GLY A 161 8.36 12.17 5.75
CA GLY A 161 7.14 12.79 5.19
C GLY A 161 6.22 11.76 4.56
N LEU A 162 5.09 12.22 4.02
CA LEU A 162 4.14 11.37 3.30
C LEU A 162 3.64 12.08 2.05
N LEU A 163 3.91 11.49 0.89
CA LEU A 163 3.40 11.94 -0.41
C LEU A 163 2.63 10.81 -1.08
N ASN A 164 1.44 11.10 -1.58
CA ASN A 164 0.61 10.15 -2.30
C ASN A 164 0.30 10.67 -3.71
N VAL A 165 0.84 10.02 -4.73
CA VAL A 165 0.68 10.40 -6.13
C VAL A 165 -0.46 9.57 -6.74
N VAL A 166 -1.67 10.13 -6.73
CA VAL A 166 -2.94 9.39 -6.95
C VAL A 166 -3.57 9.48 -8.34
N GLU A 167 -3.08 10.39 -9.18
CA GLU A 167 -3.40 10.62 -10.59
C GLU A 167 -3.11 12.11 -10.81
N PHE A 168 -2.42 12.42 -11.90
CA PHE A 168 -2.07 13.80 -12.29
C PHE A 168 -3.30 14.75 -12.36
N ARG A 169 -4.50 14.19 -12.54
CA ARG A 169 -5.80 14.88 -12.68
C ARG A 169 -6.29 15.65 -11.47
N THR A 170 -6.12 15.10 -10.27
CA THR A 170 -6.64 15.70 -9.05
C THR A 170 -5.78 16.90 -8.68
N TRP A 171 -4.45 16.74 -8.76
CA TRP A 171 -3.47 17.81 -8.58
C TRP A 171 -3.65 18.98 -9.58
N LEU A 172 -3.83 18.68 -10.88
CA LEU A 172 -4.08 19.70 -11.91
C LEU A 172 -5.31 20.56 -11.65
N ARG A 173 -6.37 19.93 -11.14
CA ARG A 173 -7.63 20.61 -10.86
C ARG A 173 -7.52 21.49 -9.62
N GLU A 174 -6.86 20.99 -8.58
CA GLU A 174 -6.74 21.66 -7.28
C GLU A 174 -5.76 22.84 -7.30
N GLU A 175 -4.58 22.68 -7.92
CA GLU A 175 -3.53 23.71 -7.89
C GLU A 175 -3.64 24.73 -9.04
N TRP A 176 -4.17 24.32 -10.20
CA TRP A 176 -4.16 25.16 -11.41
C TRP A 176 -5.55 25.57 -11.88
N GLY A 177 -6.62 24.99 -11.34
CA GLY A 177 -7.98 25.21 -11.84
C GLY A 177 -8.14 24.79 -13.31
N ARG A 178 -7.22 23.97 -13.82
CA ARG A 178 -7.10 23.61 -15.24
C ARG A 178 -7.45 22.15 -15.47
N THR A 179 -8.02 21.89 -16.63
CA THR A 179 -8.35 20.55 -17.12
C THR A 179 -7.10 19.94 -17.81
N LEU A 180 -7.10 18.63 -18.15
CA LEU A 180 -5.95 17.98 -18.82
C LEU A 180 -5.55 18.61 -20.16
N GLU A 181 -6.39 19.52 -20.63
CA GLU A 181 -6.54 20.11 -21.95
C GLU A 181 -5.44 21.15 -22.19
N ASP A 182 -5.02 21.84 -21.12
CA ASP A 182 -3.94 22.83 -21.14
C ASP A 182 -2.52 22.22 -21.24
N ILE A 183 -2.40 20.88 -21.23
CA ILE A 183 -1.13 20.18 -20.95
C ILE A 183 -0.59 19.45 -22.17
N PHE A 184 -1.36 19.38 -23.27
CA PHE A 184 -0.99 18.58 -24.43
C PHE A 184 -0.09 19.31 -25.46
N HIS A 185 0.40 20.51 -25.17
CA HIS A 185 1.55 21.05 -25.89
C HIS A 185 2.84 20.49 -25.31
N GLU A 186 3.71 19.90 -26.15
CA GLU A 186 4.98 19.27 -25.73
C GLU A 186 5.83 20.19 -24.84
N HIS A 187 5.82 21.50 -25.11
CA HIS A 187 6.51 22.50 -24.29
C HIS A 187 5.88 22.70 -22.90
N MET A 188 4.55 22.51 -22.76
CA MET A 188 3.82 22.67 -21.51
C MET A 188 3.92 21.46 -20.58
N GLN A 189 4.18 20.25 -21.08
CA GLN A 189 4.43 19.08 -20.22
C GLN A 189 5.74 19.24 -19.46
N GLU A 190 6.80 19.60 -20.19
CA GLU A 190 8.08 19.96 -19.58
C GLU A 190 7.94 21.20 -18.72
N LEU A 191 7.21 22.24 -19.13
CA LEU A 191 6.99 23.42 -18.29
C LEU A 191 6.09 23.16 -17.08
N ILE A 192 5.17 22.19 -17.06
CA ILE A 192 4.33 21.90 -15.88
C ILE A 192 5.06 20.96 -14.95
N LEU A 193 5.83 20.00 -15.46
CA LEU A 193 6.72 19.18 -14.63
C LEU A 193 7.86 20.05 -14.08
N MET A 194 8.46 20.87 -14.93
CA MET A 194 9.46 21.87 -14.57
C MET A 194 8.84 22.92 -13.66
N LYS A 195 7.64 23.46 -13.88
CA LYS A 195 7.02 24.42 -12.96
C LYS A 195 6.51 23.74 -11.69
N PHE A 196 6.08 22.49 -11.68
CA PHE A 196 5.87 21.72 -10.44
C PHE A 196 7.17 21.66 -9.65
N ILE A 197 8.26 21.24 -10.30
CA ILE A 197 9.62 21.22 -9.75
C ILE A 197 10.09 22.64 -9.39
N TYR A 198 9.73 23.69 -10.14
CA TYR A 198 10.32 25.03 -10.08
C TYR A 198 9.53 26.00 -9.19
N THR A 199 8.20 25.86 -9.10
CA THR A 199 7.40 26.52 -8.06
C THR A 199 7.48 25.77 -6.74
N SER A 200 7.82 24.47 -6.74
CA SER A 200 8.35 23.82 -5.54
C SER A 200 9.81 24.23 -5.27
N GLN A 201 10.56 24.79 -6.23
CA GLN A 201 11.94 25.32 -6.05
C GLN A 201 12.03 26.72 -5.39
N TYR A 202 11.00 27.16 -4.68
CA TYR A 202 11.36 27.74 -3.37
C TYR A 202 11.57 26.53 -2.43
N ASP A 203 12.79 25.97 -2.48
CA ASP A 203 13.42 24.97 -1.59
C ASP A 203 13.11 23.44 -1.68
N ASN A 204 12.38 22.90 -2.68
CA ASN A 204 11.99 21.46 -2.71
C ASN A 204 12.63 20.59 -3.83
N CYS A 205 13.95 20.47 -3.87
CA CYS A 205 14.62 19.40 -4.62
C CYS A 205 14.69 18.13 -3.74
N LEU A 206 13.60 17.34 -3.72
CA LEU A 206 13.49 16.16 -2.86
C LEU A 206 13.63 14.85 -3.64
N THR A 207 14.33 13.89 -3.05
CA THR A 207 14.30 12.49 -3.49
C THR A 207 13.21 11.76 -2.71
N TYR A 208 12.46 10.91 -3.39
CA TYR A 208 11.36 10.15 -2.81
C TYR A 208 11.65 8.66 -2.87
N ARG A 209 11.29 7.93 -1.82
CA ARG A 209 11.36 6.48 -1.77
C ARG A 209 9.97 5.87 -1.66
N ARG A 210 9.76 4.79 -2.39
CA ARG A 210 8.47 4.10 -2.43
C ARG A 210 8.22 3.44 -1.08
N ILE A 211 7.03 3.69 -0.54
CA ILE A 211 6.52 2.99 0.64
C ILE A 211 5.18 2.34 0.31
N TYR A 212 4.76 1.40 1.14
CA TYR A 212 3.48 0.70 0.95
C TYR A 212 2.66 0.74 2.24
N LEU A 213 1.34 0.64 2.09
CA LEU A 213 0.46 0.31 3.19
C LEU A 213 0.67 -1.15 3.61
N PRO A 214 0.53 -1.44 4.91
CA PRO A 214 0.68 -2.79 5.44
C PRO A 214 -0.43 -3.72 4.93
N PRO A 215 -0.11 -4.99 4.64
CA PRO A 215 -1.13 -5.99 4.34
C PRO A 215 -2.04 -6.18 5.56
N SER A 216 -3.32 -6.47 5.32
CA SER A 216 -4.30 -6.75 6.39
C SER A 216 -4.59 -8.25 6.45
N HIS A 217 -4.69 -8.79 7.66
CA HIS A 217 -5.09 -10.17 7.94
C HIS A 217 -6.35 -10.21 8.84
N PRO A 218 -7.25 -11.19 8.69
CA PRO A 218 -8.44 -11.29 9.55
C PRO A 218 -8.14 -11.44 11.05
N ASP A 219 -6.99 -12.03 11.38
CA ASP A 219 -6.56 -12.25 12.76
C ASP A 219 -5.81 -11.05 13.37
N ASP A 220 -5.64 -9.97 12.62
CA ASP A 220 -4.99 -8.75 13.12
C ASP A 220 -5.80 -8.15 14.27
N LEU A 221 -5.10 -7.70 15.32
CA LEU A 221 -5.73 -7.12 16.52
C LEU A 221 -6.65 -5.94 16.18
N ILE A 222 -6.25 -5.13 15.20
CA ILE A 222 -7.01 -4.04 14.58
C ILE A 222 -6.56 -3.90 13.14
N ARG A 223 -7.34 -3.21 12.30
CA ARG A 223 -6.92 -2.93 10.92
C ARG A 223 -5.56 -2.22 10.89
N PRO A 224 -4.53 -2.72 10.20
CA PRO A 224 -3.25 -2.02 10.10
C PRO A 224 -3.36 -0.75 9.26
N GLY A 225 -2.35 0.11 9.30
CA GLY A 225 -2.35 1.36 8.54
C GLY A 225 -1.61 2.51 9.21
N LEU A 226 -1.91 3.74 8.78
CA LEU A 226 -1.24 4.96 9.25
C LEU A 226 -2.00 5.60 10.41
N PHE A 227 -1.26 6.06 11.41
CA PHE A 227 -1.77 6.71 12.61
C PHE A 227 -0.98 8.00 12.88
N LYS A 228 -1.66 9.01 13.41
CA LYS A 228 -1.07 10.23 13.94
C LYS A 228 -0.82 10.03 15.43
N GLY A 229 0.44 10.10 15.85
CA GLY A 229 0.88 9.88 17.24
C GLY A 229 1.47 11.13 17.86
N THR A 230 1.34 11.30 19.18
CA THR A 230 2.02 12.37 19.93
C THR A 230 3.42 11.94 20.38
N TYR A 231 4.45 12.75 20.07
CA TYR A 231 5.87 12.50 20.38
C TYR A 231 6.48 13.64 21.20
N GLY A 232 5.91 13.93 22.37
CA GLY A 232 6.46 14.91 23.30
C GLY A 232 6.73 16.26 22.63
N SER A 233 7.91 16.86 22.87
CA SER A 233 8.32 18.16 22.31
C SER A 233 8.32 18.21 20.78
N HIS A 234 8.46 17.08 20.09
CA HIS A 234 8.51 17.01 18.62
C HIS A 234 7.13 17.16 17.96
N GLY A 235 6.05 17.08 18.75
CA GLY A 235 4.70 17.32 18.29
C GLY A 235 4.02 16.05 17.79
N LEU A 236 3.43 16.11 16.60
CA LEU A 236 2.74 14.97 15.98
C LEU A 236 3.62 14.31 14.95
N GLU A 237 3.56 12.99 14.90
CA GLU A 237 4.21 12.18 13.87
C GLU A 237 3.26 11.17 13.26
N ILE A 238 3.59 10.72 12.05
CA ILE A 238 2.89 9.64 11.36
C ILE A 238 3.63 8.34 11.62
N VAL A 239 2.92 7.36 12.18
CA VAL A 239 3.42 6.01 12.45
C VAL A 239 2.57 4.99 11.70
N MET A 240 3.22 4.05 11.03
CA MET A 240 2.60 2.94 10.36
C MET A 240 2.55 1.73 11.30
N LEU A 241 1.35 1.27 11.64
CA LEU A 241 1.11 0.04 12.38
C LEU A 241 0.99 -1.13 11.40
N SER A 242 1.81 -2.17 11.59
CA SER A 242 1.82 -3.40 10.79
C SER A 242 1.93 -4.63 11.69
N PHE A 243 1.43 -5.79 11.22
CA PHE A 243 1.41 -7.05 11.98
C PHE A 243 2.36 -8.09 11.37
N HIS A 244 3.07 -8.80 12.24
CA HIS A 244 4.19 -9.69 11.93
C HIS A 244 4.07 -10.97 12.77
N GLY A 245 3.06 -11.78 12.47
CA GLY A 245 2.72 -12.96 13.25
C GLY A 245 2.29 -12.57 14.67
N LYS A 246 3.13 -12.91 15.66
CA LYS A 246 2.88 -12.65 17.09
C LYS A 246 3.30 -11.25 17.56
N HIS A 247 3.78 -10.41 16.65
CA HIS A 247 4.24 -9.07 16.98
C HIS A 247 3.52 -8.03 16.13
N ALA A 248 3.29 -6.84 16.70
CA ALA A 248 2.93 -5.66 15.92
C ALA A 248 4.05 -4.63 15.98
N ARG A 249 4.29 -3.97 14.84
CA ARG A 249 5.37 -3.00 14.63
C ARG A 249 4.79 -1.63 14.31
N GLY A 250 5.22 -0.62 15.05
CA GLY A 250 5.06 0.79 14.72
C GLY A 250 6.33 1.33 14.05
N THR A 251 6.23 1.68 12.77
CA THR A 251 7.33 2.27 11.99
C THR A 251 7.09 3.75 11.74
N LYS A 252 8.09 4.59 11.98
CA LYS A 252 7.98 6.03 11.74
C LYS A 252 7.92 6.34 10.24
N ILE A 253 6.86 7.01 9.79
CA ILE A 253 6.75 7.58 8.44
C ILE A 253 7.25 9.03 8.44
N THR A 254 6.96 9.75 9.51
CA THR A 254 7.68 10.97 9.87
C THR A 254 8.42 10.70 11.18
N GLY A 255 9.54 11.37 11.40
CA GLY A 255 10.30 11.23 12.63
C GLY A 255 10.93 12.53 13.09
N ASP A 256 11.90 12.38 13.98
CA ASP A 256 12.55 13.46 14.68
C ASP A 256 14.06 13.15 14.82
N PRO A 257 14.89 14.13 15.23
CA PRO A 257 16.34 13.92 15.37
C PRO A 257 16.75 12.84 16.40
N ASN A 258 15.87 12.46 17.32
CA ASN A 258 16.11 11.37 18.26
C ASN A 258 15.78 10.02 17.62
N ILE A 259 14.57 9.84 17.10
CA ILE A 259 14.17 8.64 16.38
C ILE A 259 13.74 9.04 14.95
N PRO A 260 14.61 8.81 13.96
CA PRO A 260 14.36 9.18 12.56
C PRO A 260 13.18 8.46 11.91
N ALA A 261 12.66 9.06 10.85
CA ALA A 261 11.76 8.41 9.91
C ALA A 261 12.40 7.13 9.33
N GLY A 262 11.60 6.07 9.19
CA GLY A 262 12.04 4.73 8.77
C GLY A 262 12.36 3.80 9.94
N GLN A 263 12.66 4.32 11.14
CA GLN A 263 12.95 3.50 12.31
C GLN A 263 11.70 2.88 12.93
N GLN A 264 11.89 1.74 13.59
CA GLN A 264 10.86 1.10 14.42
C GLN A 264 10.78 1.83 15.77
N THR A 265 9.72 2.59 15.98
CA THR A 265 9.52 3.36 17.22
C THR A 265 8.87 2.53 18.32
N VAL A 266 8.02 1.57 17.97
CA VAL A 266 7.31 0.71 18.93
C VAL A 266 7.26 -0.71 18.38
N GLU A 267 7.42 -1.68 19.28
CA GLU A 267 7.09 -3.09 19.05
C GLU A 267 6.18 -3.58 20.16
N ILE A 268 5.19 -4.39 19.80
CA ILE A 268 4.14 -4.88 20.68
C ILE A 268 4.18 -6.39 20.60
N ASP A 269 4.31 -7.04 21.74
CA ASP A 269 4.23 -8.49 21.87
C ASP A 269 2.76 -8.89 22.09
N LEU A 270 2.18 -9.54 21.09
CA LEU A 270 0.76 -9.91 21.11
C LEU A 270 0.49 -11.19 21.93
N MET A 271 1.53 -11.90 22.37
CA MET A 271 1.38 -13.06 23.27
C MET A 271 1.30 -12.63 24.73
N HIS A 272 1.94 -11.51 25.07
CA HIS A 272 2.07 -11.04 26.44
C HIS A 272 1.04 -9.96 26.78
N ARG A 273 -0.20 -10.39 27.01
CA ARG A 273 -1.27 -9.50 27.50
C ARG A 273 -0.98 -9.02 28.92
N ILE A 274 -1.19 -7.72 29.15
CA ILE A 274 -1.14 -7.11 30.48
C ILE A 274 -2.56 -6.90 30.97
N GLN A 275 -2.89 -7.51 32.11
CA GLN A 275 -4.12 -7.20 32.82
C GLN A 275 -3.90 -5.91 33.61
N LEU A 276 -4.59 -4.83 33.22
CA LEU A 276 -4.54 -3.60 34.00
C LEU A 276 -5.28 -3.81 35.32
N PRO A 277 -4.75 -3.26 36.43
CA PRO A 277 -5.47 -3.25 37.69
C PRO A 277 -6.67 -2.28 37.62
N ASP A 278 -7.50 -2.28 38.65
CA ASP A 278 -8.61 -1.33 38.77
C ASP A 278 -8.14 0.15 38.69
N VAL A 279 -9.09 1.07 38.55
CA VAL A 279 -8.81 2.51 38.35
C VAL A 279 -8.01 3.12 39.50
N GLU A 280 -8.20 2.65 40.73
CA GLU A 280 -7.50 3.19 41.90
C GLU A 280 -6.03 2.78 41.89
N ASN A 281 -5.78 1.51 41.61
CA ASN A 281 -4.44 0.94 41.51
C ASN A 281 -3.72 1.38 40.22
N LEU A 282 -4.43 1.61 39.12
CA LEU A 282 -3.84 2.11 37.87
C LEU A 282 -3.31 3.55 38.02
N ARG A 283 -3.85 4.34 38.96
CA ARG A 283 -3.27 5.65 39.33
C ARG A 283 -1.90 5.52 39.97
N ASN A 284 -1.54 4.36 40.54
CA ASN A 284 -0.24 4.11 41.14
C ASN A 284 0.77 3.67 40.07
N PHE A 285 1.66 4.59 39.67
CA PHE A 285 2.70 4.32 38.69
C PHE A 285 3.62 3.14 39.07
N ASN A 286 3.92 2.96 40.35
CA ASN A 286 4.83 1.90 40.79
C ASN A 286 4.21 0.51 40.57
N GLU A 287 2.89 0.39 40.71
CA GLU A 287 2.18 -0.87 40.47
C GLU A 287 2.20 -1.23 38.98
N LEU A 288 1.89 -0.27 38.10
CA LEU A 288 2.03 -0.48 36.66
C LEU A 288 3.47 -0.85 36.28
N SER A 289 4.46 -0.15 36.84
CA SER A 289 5.88 -0.41 36.59
C SER A 289 6.27 -1.84 36.98
N ARG A 290 5.85 -2.30 38.16
CA ARG A 290 6.10 -3.66 38.64
C ARG A 290 5.57 -4.71 37.66
N ILE A 291 4.31 -4.58 37.25
CA ILE A 291 3.66 -5.52 36.32
C ILE A 291 4.41 -5.56 34.98
N VAL A 292 4.74 -4.41 34.40
CA VAL A 292 5.45 -4.34 33.10
C VAL A 292 6.84 -4.96 33.20
N LEU A 293 7.56 -4.73 34.30
CA LEU A 293 8.92 -5.29 34.49
C LEU A 293 8.90 -6.80 34.77
N GLU A 294 7.86 -7.32 35.44
CA GLU A 294 7.65 -8.77 35.60
C GLU A 294 7.44 -9.45 34.24
N VAL A 295 6.60 -8.87 33.38
CA VAL A 295 6.39 -9.39 32.02
C VAL A 295 7.65 -9.28 31.17
N ARG A 296 8.43 -8.18 31.29
CA ARG A 296 9.73 -8.06 30.62
C ARG A 296 10.68 -9.20 30.99
N GLU A 297 10.72 -9.56 32.27
CA GLU A 297 11.59 -10.63 32.75
C GLU A 297 11.13 -12.00 32.24
N GLN A 298 9.82 -12.26 32.20
CA GLN A 298 9.27 -13.46 31.57
C GLN A 298 9.65 -13.55 30.08
N VAL A 299 9.42 -12.48 29.31
CA VAL A 299 9.76 -12.41 27.88
C VAL A 299 11.24 -12.70 27.66
N ARG A 300 12.12 -12.13 28.50
CA ARG A 300 13.57 -12.36 28.45
C ARG A 300 13.94 -13.82 28.69
N GLN A 301 13.29 -14.47 29.65
CA GLN A 301 13.52 -15.89 29.97
C GLN A 301 13.06 -16.82 28.85
N GLU A 302 11.92 -16.53 28.22
CA GLU A 302 11.39 -17.30 27.09
C GLU A 302 12.29 -17.20 25.86
N GLN A 303 12.83 -16.00 25.57
CA GLN A 303 13.76 -15.78 24.46
C GLN A 303 15.08 -16.54 24.67
N GLN A 304 15.63 -16.55 25.89
CA GLN A 304 16.84 -17.31 26.21
C GLN A 304 16.64 -18.82 26.09
N GLN A 305 15.49 -19.34 26.52
CA GLN A 305 15.17 -20.76 26.38
C GLN A 305 14.98 -21.20 24.92
N GLN A 306 14.56 -20.31 24.03
CA GLN A 306 14.47 -20.59 22.59
C GLN A 306 15.83 -20.54 21.90
N GLU A 307 16.77 -19.70 22.37
CA GLU A 307 18.14 -19.66 21.85
C GLU A 307 19.01 -20.84 22.32
N ASP A 308 18.73 -21.43 23.50
CA ASP A 308 19.46 -22.57 24.10
C ASP A 308 18.83 -23.97 23.83
N GLY A 309 17.89 -24.10 22.88
CA GLY A 309 17.28 -25.40 22.52
C GLY A 309 18.22 -26.31 21.69
N PRO A 310 18.27 -27.64 21.95
CA PRO A 310 19.38 -28.49 21.50
C PRO A 310 19.35 -28.80 20.00
N GLU A 311 20.41 -28.38 19.30
CA GLU A 311 20.98 -29.15 18.21
C GLU A 311 21.62 -30.43 18.81
N ASP A 312 21.47 -31.56 18.12
CA ASP A 312 22.02 -32.91 18.43
C ASP A 312 21.21 -33.85 19.34
N ALA A 313 20.31 -34.61 18.71
CA ALA A 313 20.04 -36.00 19.06
C ALA A 313 19.63 -36.86 17.84
N GLU A 314 20.38 -36.76 16.74
CA GLU A 314 20.39 -37.80 15.70
C GLU A 314 21.67 -38.64 15.85
N GLY A 315 21.53 -39.82 16.46
CA GLY A 315 22.66 -40.71 16.72
C GLY A 315 22.28 -42.10 17.25
N CYS A 316 21.73 -42.95 16.38
CA CYS A 316 21.82 -44.43 16.38
C CYS A 316 21.31 -45.19 17.63
N SER A 317 20.32 -46.09 17.56
CA SER A 317 20.45 -47.39 16.89
C SER A 317 19.15 -48.22 16.91
N ARG A 318 18.72 -48.67 15.72
CA ARG A 318 18.35 -50.07 15.36
C ARG A 318 17.38 -50.87 16.26
N GLN A 319 16.16 -51.17 15.79
CA GLN A 319 15.81 -52.41 15.03
C GLN A 319 14.29 -52.66 14.93
N SER A 320 13.82 -52.57 13.69
CA SER A 320 12.87 -53.43 12.93
C SER A 320 11.42 -53.76 13.37
N PRO A 321 10.51 -53.95 12.38
CA PRO A 321 9.05 -54.02 12.57
C PRO A 321 8.46 -55.44 12.33
N GLN A 322 7.30 -55.78 12.90
CA GLN A 322 6.33 -56.70 12.26
C GLN A 322 4.95 -56.78 12.96
N GLU A 323 3.96 -56.33 12.19
CA GLU A 323 2.58 -56.79 11.92
C GLU A 323 1.59 -57.37 12.98
N PRO A 324 0.27 -57.21 12.71
CA PRO A 324 -0.83 -57.39 13.67
C PRO A 324 -1.78 -58.56 13.33
N GLN A 325 -2.20 -59.43 14.27
CA GLN A 325 -3.40 -60.26 14.05
C GLN A 325 -4.22 -60.60 15.31
N ARG A 326 -5.52 -60.27 15.21
CA ARG A 326 -6.76 -60.96 15.65
C ARG A 326 -6.97 -61.34 17.14
N GLY A 327 -8.02 -60.76 17.74
CA GLY A 327 -8.74 -61.29 18.91
C GLY A 327 -9.66 -62.49 18.58
N PRO A 328 -10.82 -62.72 19.23
CA PRO A 328 -11.37 -62.11 20.46
C PRO A 328 -11.88 -63.17 21.49
N ALA A 329 -12.19 -62.78 22.73
CA ALA A 329 -13.25 -63.40 23.57
C ALA A 329 -13.41 -62.68 24.93
N GLN A 330 -14.58 -62.10 25.16
CA GLN A 330 -15.19 -61.95 26.49
C GLN A 330 -16.27 -63.05 26.64
N PRO A 331 -16.63 -63.51 27.85
CA PRO A 331 -17.65 -62.83 28.68
C PRO A 331 -17.35 -62.87 30.21
N THR A 332 -17.52 -61.77 30.95
CA THR A 332 -18.72 -61.35 31.73
C THR A 332 -19.09 -62.23 32.93
N VAL A 333 -18.92 -61.71 34.16
CA VAL A 333 -19.74 -62.04 35.36
C VAL A 333 -19.73 -60.82 36.33
N GLU A 334 -20.86 -60.10 36.43
CA GLU A 334 -21.31 -59.29 37.60
C GLU A 334 -21.93 -60.25 38.67
N PRO A 335 -22.43 -59.88 39.90
CA PRO A 335 -22.96 -58.58 40.41
C PRO A 335 -22.71 -58.43 41.97
N PRO A 336 -23.54 -57.78 42.85
CA PRO A 336 -24.72 -56.89 42.69
C PRO A 336 -24.81 -55.63 43.60
N ALA A 337 -25.71 -54.72 43.19
CA ALA A 337 -26.81 -53.99 43.90
C ALA A 337 -26.72 -53.72 45.42
N GLU A 338 -27.26 -52.68 46.06
CA GLU A 338 -28.28 -51.65 45.78
C GLU A 338 -28.35 -50.73 47.02
N LYS A 339 -29.11 -49.61 46.91
CA LYS A 339 -29.62 -48.65 47.94
C LYS A 339 -29.02 -47.25 47.76
N GLY A 340 -29.76 -46.17 47.59
CA GLY A 340 -31.18 -45.94 47.75
C GLY A 340 -31.36 -44.53 48.32
N SER A 341 -32.01 -43.65 47.56
CA SER A 341 -32.83 -42.50 48.01
C SER A 341 -32.20 -41.41 48.92
N GLU A 342 -32.09 -40.22 48.31
CA GLU A 342 -32.07 -38.84 48.86
C GLU A 342 -33.17 -38.57 49.93
N PRO A 343 -33.17 -37.47 50.74
CA PRO A 343 -32.69 -36.11 50.39
C PRO A 343 -32.07 -35.24 51.52
N GLY A 344 -31.53 -34.07 51.13
CA GLY A 344 -31.64 -32.86 51.94
C GLY A 344 -30.34 -32.16 52.39
N ASP A 345 -30.00 -31.12 51.62
CA ASP A 345 -29.52 -29.79 52.04
C ASP A 345 -28.14 -29.61 52.71
N GLY A 346 -27.34 -28.71 52.14
CA GLY A 346 -26.03 -28.30 52.69
C GLY A 346 -25.08 -27.77 51.62
N GLY A 347 -25.13 -26.45 51.39
CA GLY A 347 -24.52 -25.78 50.26
C GLY A 347 -22.99 -25.84 50.14
N ALA A 348 -22.55 -25.88 48.88
CA ALA A 348 -21.28 -25.35 48.43
C ALA A 348 -21.50 -24.80 47.01
N ALA A 349 -21.72 -23.49 46.92
CA ALA A 349 -21.74 -22.78 45.64
C ALA A 349 -20.31 -22.80 45.07
N ALA A 350 -20.04 -23.80 44.23
CA ALA A 350 -18.88 -23.80 43.36
C ALA A 350 -19.01 -22.57 42.44
N ALA A 351 -18.06 -21.65 42.57
CA ALA A 351 -17.92 -20.51 41.70
C ALA A 351 -17.77 -21.02 40.26
N ALA A 352 -18.84 -20.88 39.48
CA ALA A 352 -18.79 -21.04 38.05
C ALA A 352 -17.85 -19.96 37.49
N GLU A 353 -16.75 -20.39 36.88
CA GLU A 353 -15.96 -19.53 36.00
C GLU A 353 -16.90 -18.97 34.94
N GLN A 354 -17.17 -17.68 35.05
CA GLN A 354 -17.95 -16.96 34.05
C GLN A 354 -17.10 -16.80 32.79
N PRO A 355 -17.68 -17.04 31.59
CA PRO A 355 -17.01 -16.74 30.34
C PRO A 355 -16.78 -15.21 30.26
N VAL A 356 -15.52 -14.82 30.07
CA VAL A 356 -15.10 -13.43 29.88
C VAL A 356 -15.91 -12.82 28.74
N GLU A 357 -16.75 -11.82 29.06
CA GLU A 357 -17.51 -11.07 28.08
C GLU A 357 -16.56 -10.39 27.07
N SER A 358 -16.42 -11.00 25.90
CA SER A 358 -15.71 -10.48 24.75
C SER A 358 -16.47 -9.30 24.15
N GLY A 359 -16.33 -8.11 24.75
CA GLY A 359 -16.84 -6.88 24.16
C GLY A 359 -16.90 -5.65 25.07
N GLN A 360 -16.85 -5.80 26.39
CA GLN A 360 -16.90 -4.65 27.30
C GLN A 360 -15.48 -4.18 27.63
N GLY A 361 -15.12 -2.98 27.15
CA GLY A 361 -13.87 -2.34 27.56
C GLY A 361 -13.87 -2.03 29.07
N GLN A 362 -12.69 -2.00 29.67
CA GLN A 362 -12.51 -1.62 31.08
C GLN A 362 -12.20 -0.12 31.22
N PRO A 363 -12.57 0.53 32.33
CA PRO A 363 -12.19 1.91 32.61
C PRO A 363 -10.66 2.11 32.59
N PHE A 364 -10.21 3.25 32.09
CA PHE A 364 -8.80 3.59 31.93
C PHE A 364 -8.50 5.01 32.41
N VAL A 365 -7.41 5.15 33.16
CA VAL A 365 -6.82 6.42 33.58
C VAL A 365 -5.30 6.31 33.53
N LEU A 366 -4.61 7.39 33.17
CA LEU A 366 -3.15 7.39 33.25
C LEU A 366 -2.68 7.37 34.71
N PRO A 367 -1.58 6.65 35.01
CA PRO A 367 -0.95 6.71 36.32
C PRO A 367 -0.50 8.14 36.68
N LEU A 368 -0.53 8.47 37.97
CA LEU A 368 -0.03 9.75 38.45
C LEU A 368 1.45 9.93 38.11
N GLY A 369 1.77 11.10 37.57
CA GLY A 369 3.12 11.44 37.11
C GLY A 369 3.44 11.03 35.68
N VAL A 370 2.57 10.29 34.99
CA VAL A 370 2.69 10.07 33.54
C VAL A 370 2.14 11.28 32.80
N SER A 371 3.00 11.94 32.03
CA SER A 371 2.63 13.10 31.22
C SER A 371 1.93 12.68 29.92
N SER A 372 0.91 13.43 29.51
CA SER A 372 0.33 13.32 28.17
C SER A 372 0.18 14.68 27.55
N ARG A 373 0.45 14.80 26.24
CA ARG A 373 0.15 16.04 25.49
C ARG A 373 -1.33 16.21 25.18
N ASN A 374 -2.10 15.11 25.19
CA ASN A 374 -3.51 15.16 24.89
C ASN A 374 -4.31 14.71 26.11
N GLU A 375 -5.04 15.63 26.73
CA GLU A 375 -5.88 15.34 27.89
C GLU A 375 -7.16 14.57 27.50
N ASP A 376 -7.57 14.68 26.25
CA ASP A 376 -8.80 14.07 25.70
C ASP A 376 -8.55 12.64 25.17
N TYR A 377 -7.83 11.81 25.93
CA TYR A 377 -7.70 10.39 25.63
C TYR A 377 -8.93 9.59 26.10
N PRO A 378 -9.29 8.49 25.41
CA PRO A 378 -10.43 7.65 25.81
C PRO A 378 -10.27 7.11 27.23
N ARG A 379 -11.37 7.08 27.99
CA ARG A 379 -11.40 6.64 29.39
C ARG A 379 -11.79 5.17 29.55
N THR A 380 -11.77 4.43 28.46
CA THR A 380 -12.06 2.99 28.41
C THR A 380 -11.12 2.32 27.41
N CYS A 381 -10.45 1.24 27.81
CA CYS A 381 -9.59 0.45 26.93
C CYS A 381 -10.10 -0.99 26.81
N ARG A 382 -9.86 -1.64 25.66
CA ARG A 382 -10.26 -3.03 25.41
C ARG A 382 -9.22 -4.03 25.86
N MET A 383 -7.95 -3.78 25.52
CA MET A 383 -6.85 -4.73 25.73
C MET A 383 -5.55 -3.98 25.96
N CYS A 384 -4.63 -4.59 26.69
CA CYS A 384 -3.29 -4.07 26.89
C CYS A 384 -2.26 -5.18 26.68
N PHE A 385 -1.10 -4.81 26.12
CA PHE A 385 -0.04 -5.74 25.77
C PHE A 385 1.30 -5.15 26.17
N TYR A 386 2.24 -6.02 26.50
CA TYR A 386 3.63 -5.63 26.67
C TYR A 386 4.18 -5.12 25.33
N GLY A 387 5.01 -4.09 25.41
CA GLY A 387 5.74 -3.61 24.25
C GLY A 387 7.02 -2.92 24.66
N THR A 388 7.85 -2.65 23.66
CA THR A 388 9.09 -1.90 23.83
C THR A 388 9.12 -0.74 22.85
N GLY A 389 9.47 0.44 23.35
CA GLY A 389 9.69 1.63 22.55
C GLY A 389 11.18 1.84 22.30
N LEU A 390 11.55 2.26 21.08
CA LEU A 390 12.91 2.66 20.77
C LEU A 390 13.11 4.12 21.19
N ILE A 391 14.14 4.37 22.01
CA ILE A 391 14.59 5.71 22.40
C ILE A 391 16.05 5.90 22.01
N ALA A 392 16.47 7.15 21.84
CA ALA A 392 17.85 7.50 21.55
C ALA A 392 18.14 8.95 21.94
N GLY A 393 19.42 9.27 22.12
CA GLY A 393 19.88 10.65 22.21
C GLY A 393 19.72 11.41 20.90
N HIS A 394 19.91 12.73 20.94
CA HIS A 394 19.81 13.59 19.76
C HIS A 394 20.83 13.16 18.69
N GLY A 395 20.40 13.07 17.43
CA GLY A 395 21.20 12.53 16.33
C GLY A 395 21.19 11.01 16.28
N PHE A 396 20.12 10.37 16.78
CA PHE A 396 19.96 8.92 16.88
C PHE A 396 21.13 8.20 17.56
N THR A 397 21.71 8.82 18.59
CA THR A 397 22.88 8.28 19.29
C THR A 397 22.49 7.28 20.37
N SER A 398 23.19 6.15 20.43
CA SER A 398 22.99 5.10 21.44
C SER A 398 21.52 4.65 21.54
N PRO A 399 20.91 4.16 20.45
CA PRO A 399 19.53 3.72 20.47
C PRO A 399 19.36 2.49 21.35
N GLU A 400 18.32 2.49 22.17
CA GLU A 400 17.98 1.38 23.06
C GLU A 400 16.47 1.18 23.19
N ARG A 401 16.07 -0.03 23.56
CA ARG A 401 14.68 -0.38 23.78
C ARG A 401 14.32 -0.26 25.25
N THR A 402 13.28 0.51 25.52
CA THR A 402 12.70 0.67 26.86
C THR A 402 11.33 0.00 26.94
N PRO A 403 10.99 -0.60 28.09
CA PRO A 403 9.71 -1.26 28.27
C PRO A 403 8.56 -0.25 28.33
N GLY A 404 7.39 -0.71 27.93
CA GLY A 404 6.15 0.06 27.99
C GLY A 404 4.93 -0.84 27.88
N VAL A 405 3.76 -0.19 27.90
CA VAL A 405 2.47 -0.87 27.71
C VAL A 405 1.74 -0.25 26.53
N PHE A 406 1.37 -1.11 25.59
CA PHE A 406 0.45 -0.79 24.51
C PHE A 406 -0.98 -0.91 25.00
N ILE A 407 -1.82 0.06 24.68
CA ILE A 407 -3.21 0.15 25.13
C ILE A 407 -4.11 0.33 23.92
N LEU A 408 -5.00 -0.63 23.68
CA LEU A 408 -6.00 -0.53 22.64
C LEU A 408 -7.27 0.11 23.18
N PHE A 409 -7.70 1.24 22.62
CA PHE A 409 -8.96 1.89 23.02
C PHE A 409 -10.13 1.43 22.16
N ASP A 410 -9.98 1.52 20.84
CA ASP A 410 -10.98 1.16 19.84
C ASP A 410 -10.30 0.81 18.50
N GLU A 411 -11.08 0.59 17.44
CA GLU A 411 -10.58 0.21 16.11
C GLU A 411 -9.60 1.22 15.49
N ASP A 412 -9.65 2.48 15.91
CA ASP A 412 -8.94 3.59 15.28
C ASP A 412 -8.00 4.33 16.25
N ARG A 413 -7.97 3.95 17.52
CA ARG A 413 -7.17 4.61 18.55
C ARG A 413 -6.49 3.62 19.48
N PHE A 414 -5.21 3.86 19.71
CA PHE A 414 -4.40 3.16 20.69
C PHE A 414 -3.43 4.12 21.37
N GLY A 415 -2.80 3.69 22.44
CA GLY A 415 -1.79 4.44 23.16
C GLY A 415 -0.59 3.59 23.54
N PHE A 416 0.50 4.25 23.90
CA PHE A 416 1.69 3.61 24.44
C PHE A 416 2.21 4.42 25.63
N ILE A 417 2.36 3.76 26.79
CA ILE A 417 3.01 4.35 27.96
C ILE A 417 4.49 3.97 27.93
N TRP A 418 5.34 4.98 27.83
CA TRP A 418 6.80 4.87 27.92
C TRP A 418 7.19 4.85 29.39
N LEU A 419 7.55 3.68 29.91
CA LEU A 419 7.69 3.49 31.35
C LEU A 419 8.81 4.36 31.94
N GLU A 420 9.99 4.31 31.33
CA GLU A 420 11.18 5.03 31.82
C GLU A 420 11.06 6.56 31.67
N LEU A 421 10.29 7.01 30.67
CA LEU A 421 10.08 8.44 30.39
C LEU A 421 8.90 9.04 31.15
N LYS A 422 8.07 8.23 31.81
CA LYS A 422 6.78 8.64 32.39
C LYS A 422 5.97 9.48 31.40
N SER A 423 5.84 8.98 30.18
CA SER A 423 5.22 9.69 29.07
C SER A 423 4.18 8.80 28.39
N PHE A 424 3.11 9.40 27.88
CA PHE A 424 2.05 8.72 27.16
C PHE A 424 1.91 9.28 25.74
N SER A 425 2.04 8.39 24.76
CA SER A 425 1.77 8.67 23.35
C SER A 425 0.38 8.17 22.97
N LEU A 426 -0.47 9.05 22.45
CA LEU A 426 -1.78 8.69 21.90
C LEU A 426 -1.71 8.66 20.38
N TYR A 427 -2.30 7.64 19.77
CA TYR A 427 -2.34 7.41 18.33
C TYR A 427 -3.79 7.36 17.84
N SER A 428 -4.05 8.02 16.71
CA SER A 428 -5.36 8.01 16.04
C SER A 428 -5.22 7.83 14.54
N ARG A 429 -6.04 6.95 13.95
CA ARG A 429 -5.96 6.54 12.55
C ARG A 429 -6.07 7.74 11.60
N VAL A 430 -5.26 7.69 10.54
CA VAL A 430 -5.40 8.58 9.38
C VAL A 430 -6.60 8.11 8.56
N GLN A 431 -7.63 8.96 8.48
CA GLN A 431 -8.89 8.65 7.78
C GLN A 431 -8.81 8.87 6.25
N ALA A 432 -7.72 9.44 5.76
CA ALA A 432 -7.49 9.62 4.33
C ALA A 432 -7.32 8.26 3.63
N THR A 433 -7.89 8.13 2.43
CA THR A 433 -7.72 6.95 1.58
C THR A 433 -6.57 7.18 0.60
N PHE A 434 -5.65 6.21 0.51
CA PHE A 434 -4.50 6.27 -0.39
C PHE A 434 -4.74 5.37 -1.61
N ARG A 435 -4.27 5.79 -2.79
CA ARG A 435 -4.40 5.01 -4.04
C ARG A 435 -3.03 4.49 -4.45
N ASN A 436 -3.00 3.33 -5.11
CA ASN A 436 -1.76 2.71 -5.60
C ASN A 436 -0.71 2.52 -4.48
N ALA A 437 -1.19 2.27 -3.25
CA ALA A 437 -0.38 2.27 -2.04
C ALA A 437 -0.15 0.86 -1.47
N ASP A 438 -0.90 -0.14 -1.94
CA ASP A 438 -0.80 -1.51 -1.42
C ASP A 438 0.52 -2.17 -1.85
N ALA A 439 1.09 -2.99 -0.97
CA ALA A 439 2.28 -3.76 -1.28
C ALA A 439 1.97 -4.86 -2.32
N PRO A 440 2.85 -5.13 -3.29
CA PRO A 440 2.66 -6.22 -4.25
C PRO A 440 2.60 -7.60 -3.59
N SER A 441 3.31 -7.77 -2.47
CA SER A 441 3.31 -8.99 -1.65
C SER A 441 3.73 -8.65 -0.21
N PRO A 442 3.45 -9.53 0.77
CA PRO A 442 3.97 -9.36 2.13
C PRO A 442 5.50 -9.26 2.18
N GLN A 443 6.21 -10.00 1.34
CA GLN A 443 7.68 -9.93 1.27
C GLN A 443 8.17 -8.56 0.75
N ALA A 444 7.48 -7.99 -0.25
CA ALA A 444 7.80 -6.65 -0.74
C ALA A 444 7.56 -5.56 0.32
N PHE A 445 6.59 -5.76 1.21
CA PHE A 445 6.38 -4.90 2.38
C PHE A 445 7.56 -5.00 3.36
N GLU A 446 8.03 -6.21 3.69
CA GLU A 446 9.20 -6.41 4.56
C GLU A 446 10.49 -5.82 3.97
N GLU A 447 10.72 -5.99 2.67
CA GLU A 447 11.85 -5.38 1.98
C GLU A 447 11.78 -3.86 2.04
N MET A 448 10.59 -3.28 1.83
CA MET A 448 10.39 -1.84 1.95
C MET A 448 10.71 -1.33 3.35
N LEU A 449 10.26 -2.03 4.41
CA LEU A 449 10.60 -1.66 5.80
C LEU A 449 12.11 -1.66 6.05
N LYS A 450 12.84 -2.69 5.60
CA LYS A 450 14.30 -2.77 5.72
C LYS A 450 15.00 -1.64 4.96
N ASN A 451 14.50 -1.29 3.79
CA ASN A 451 15.08 -0.25 2.93
C ASN A 451 14.91 1.16 3.52
N ILE A 452 13.77 1.47 4.14
CA ILE A 452 13.57 2.77 4.79
C ILE A 452 14.30 2.86 6.14
N GLN A 453 14.42 1.74 6.85
CA GLN A 453 15.17 1.69 8.11
C GLN A 453 16.66 1.90 7.86
N SER A 454 17.25 1.19 6.90
CA SER A 454 18.69 1.29 6.58
C SER A 454 19.13 2.65 6.04
N LEU A 455 18.20 3.46 5.53
CA LEU A 455 18.49 4.83 5.07
C LEU A 455 18.87 5.76 6.23
N THR A 456 18.27 5.53 7.40
CA THR A 456 18.39 6.41 8.57
C THR A 456 19.04 5.71 9.76
N SER A 457 19.68 4.57 9.49
CA SER A 457 20.45 3.78 10.46
C SER A 457 21.78 4.41 10.84
#